data_AF-A0A2A2SB52-F1
#
_entry.id   AF-A0A2A2SB52-F1
#
_cell.length_a   1.000
_cell.length_b   1.000
_cell.length_c   1.000
_cell.angle_alpha   90.00
_cell.angle_beta   90.00
_cell.angle_gamma   90.00
#
_symmetry.space_group_name_H-M   'P 1'
#
loop_
_entity.id
_entity.type
_entity.pdbx_description
1 polymer ?
#
loop_
_entity_poly.entity_id
_entity_poly.type
_entity_poly.pdbx_seq_one_letter_code
_entity_poly.pdbx_strand_id
1 'polypeptide(L)'
;MRQHPNGTRTTASAVLFARPFRLGRDVRELPAGSYTIHTHEEMFEGAFDPVFVATSIELIVETCGGRASRIIAKSDLDAALARDAARAKLVDEPSETPDRGRSVRSSTPPTDAPDRSV
;
A
#
# COMPACT_ATOMS: atom_id res chain seq x y z
N MET A 1 15.24 -13.48 38.25
CA MET A 1 14.17 -14.41 37.84
C MET A 1 14.17 -14.44 36.32
N ARG A 2 14.54 -15.57 35.70
CA ARG A 2 14.51 -15.72 34.24
C ARG A 2 13.10 -16.20 33.90
N GLN A 3 12.28 -15.35 33.29
CA GLN A 3 10.97 -15.80 32.80
C GLN A 3 11.24 -16.81 31.67
N HIS A 4 10.71 -18.02 31.79
CA HIS A 4 10.75 -19.01 30.73
C HIS A 4 9.50 -18.77 29.85
N PRO A 5 9.63 -18.60 28.53
CA PRO A 5 8.45 -18.51 27.67
C PRO A 5 7.70 -19.86 27.70
N ASN A 6 6.42 -19.84 28.09
CA ASN A 6 5.58 -21.04 28.23
C ASN A 6 4.97 -21.52 26.91
N GLY A 7 5.26 -20.81 25.81
CA GLY A 7 4.88 -21.21 24.45
C GLY A 7 5.32 -20.19 23.41
N THR A 8 5.65 -20.67 22.22
CA THR A 8 5.87 -19.84 21.02
C THR A 8 4.72 -20.09 20.06
N ARG A 9 4.12 -19.01 19.54
CA ARG A 9 3.07 -19.06 18.53
C ARG A 9 3.60 -18.38 17.27
N THR A 10 3.44 -19.04 16.13
CA THR A 10 3.73 -18.42 14.83
C THR A 10 2.41 -18.21 14.10
N THR A 11 2.11 -16.96 13.78
CA THR A 11 0.91 -16.58 13.04
C THR A 11 1.31 -16.19 11.62
N ALA A 12 0.90 -16.98 10.63
CA ALA A 12 1.09 -16.66 9.22
C ALA A 12 0.00 -15.71 8.72
N SER A 13 0.38 -14.69 7.98
CA SER A 13 -0.54 -13.73 7.36
C SER A 13 -0.01 -13.28 6.01
N ALA A 14 -0.88 -12.78 5.14
CA ALA A 14 -0.49 -12.23 3.84
C ALA A 14 -0.73 -10.72 3.84
N VAL A 15 0.24 -9.97 3.32
CA VAL A 15 0.15 -8.52 3.13
C VAL A 15 0.36 -8.19 1.66
N LEU A 16 -0.45 -7.27 1.15
CA LEU A 16 -0.35 -6.79 -0.23
C LEU A 16 0.23 -5.38 -0.21
N PHE A 17 1.30 -5.17 -0.98
CA PHE A 17 1.85 -3.85 -1.26
C PHE A 17 1.49 -3.45 -2.68
N ALA A 18 0.76 -2.35 -2.81
CA ALA A 18 0.34 -1.85 -4.14
C ALA A 18 1.51 -1.26 -4.94
N ARG A 19 2.59 -0.87 -4.26
CA ARG A 19 3.76 -0.23 -4.85
C ARG A 19 5.05 -0.79 -4.28
N PRO A 20 6.19 -0.59 -4.98
CA PRO A 20 7.49 -0.92 -4.44
C PRO A 20 7.73 -0.24 -3.10
N PHE A 21 8.32 -0.97 -2.15
CA PHE A 21 8.46 -0.53 -0.76
C PHE A 21 9.82 -0.90 -0.18
N ARG A 22 10.17 -0.26 0.93
CA ARG A 22 11.42 -0.49 1.68
C ARG A 22 11.10 -0.73 3.14
N LEU A 23 11.82 -1.66 3.76
CA LEU A 23 11.65 -2.04 5.16
C LEU A 23 12.83 -1.50 5.98
N GLY A 24 12.54 -0.72 7.02
CA GLY A 24 13.58 -0.15 7.89
C GLY A 24 14.68 0.58 7.14
N ARG A 25 15.94 0.16 7.35
CA ARG A 25 17.15 0.72 6.71
C ARG A 25 17.66 -0.12 5.53
N ASP A 26 16.86 -1.05 5.01
CA ASP A 26 17.27 -1.85 3.85
C ASP A 26 17.62 -0.93 2.67
N VAL A 27 18.76 -1.24 2.03
CA VAL A 27 19.22 -0.52 0.84
C VAL A 27 18.41 -0.95 -0.40
N ARG A 28 17.82 -2.15 -0.36
CA ARG A 28 17.14 -2.76 -1.50
C ARG A 28 15.62 -2.61 -1.39
N GLU A 29 15.04 -1.99 -2.42
CA GLU A 29 13.60 -1.89 -2.62
C GLU A 29 13.01 -3.23 -3.04
N LEU A 30 11.89 -3.60 -2.42
CA LEU A 30 11.11 -4.78 -2.76
C LEU A 30 10.00 -4.38 -3.75
N PRO A 31 9.68 -5.23 -4.75
CA PRO A 31 8.63 -4.92 -5.72
C PRO A 31 7.24 -4.85 -5.07
N ALA A 32 6.28 -4.28 -5.78
CA ALA A 32 4.87 -4.38 -5.40
C ALA A 32 4.42 -5.85 -5.53
N GLY A 33 3.58 -6.32 -4.62
CA GLY A 33 3.11 -7.70 -4.66
C GLY A 33 2.52 -8.19 -3.34
N SER A 34 2.11 -9.46 -3.36
CA SER A 34 1.66 -10.19 -2.17
C SER A 34 2.86 -10.83 -1.49
N TYR A 35 2.95 -10.64 -0.18
CA TYR A 35 4.02 -11.18 0.64
C TYR A 35 3.45 -11.94 1.83
N THR A 36 4.03 -13.10 2.12
CA THR A 36 3.70 -13.86 3.33
C THR A 36 4.57 -13.36 4.47
N ILE A 37 3.95 -13.05 5.60
CA ILE A 37 4.60 -12.73 6.86
C ILE A 37 4.33 -13.82 7.89
N HIS A 38 5.35 -14.22 8.63
CA HIS A 38 5.21 -15.02 9.82
C HIS A 38 5.49 -14.14 11.02
N THR A 39 4.49 -13.92 11.86
CA THR A 39 4.65 -13.21 13.12
C THR A 39 4.96 -14.23 14.20
N HIS A 40 6.14 -14.14 14.80
CA HIS A 40 6.49 -14.94 15.96
C HIS A 40 6.07 -14.19 17.22
N GLU A 41 5.20 -14.82 17.99
CA GLU A 41 4.64 -14.32 19.23
C GLU A 41 5.14 -15.21 20.37
N GLU A 42 5.77 -14.61 21.37
CA GLU A 42 6.13 -15.33 22.61
C GLU A 42 5.04 -15.09 23.66
N MET A 43 4.62 -16.18 24.31
CA MET A 43 3.70 -16.14 25.44
C MET A 43 4.50 -15.88 26.72
N PHE A 44 4.25 -14.72 27.30
CA PHE A 44 4.72 -14.36 28.63
C PHE A 44 3.62 -14.68 29.64
N GLU A 45 3.98 -15.36 30.71
CA GLU A 45 3.07 -15.62 31.83
C GLU A 45 2.89 -14.31 32.59
N GLY A 46 1.82 -13.58 32.25
CA GLY A 46 1.45 -12.37 32.95
C GLY A 46 0.94 -12.70 34.35
N ALA A 47 0.89 -11.70 35.22
CA ALA A 47 0.47 -11.87 36.62
C ALA A 47 -0.96 -12.43 36.79
N PHE A 48 -1.80 -12.34 35.76
CA PHE A 48 -3.20 -12.80 35.78
C PHE A 48 -3.63 -13.48 34.47
N ASP A 49 -3.10 -13.06 33.32
CA ASP A 49 -3.40 -13.65 32.01
C ASP A 49 -2.13 -13.78 31.15
N PRO A 50 -2.08 -14.77 30.23
CA PRO A 50 -0.98 -14.88 29.29
C PRO A 50 -0.97 -13.72 28.30
N VAL A 51 0.18 -13.07 28.15
CA VAL A 51 0.39 -11.97 27.20
C VAL A 51 1.20 -12.47 26.02
N PHE A 52 0.64 -12.39 24.83
CA PHE A 52 1.35 -12.68 23.58
C PHE A 52 2.03 -11.41 23.07
N VAL A 53 3.36 -11.42 23.02
CA VAL A 53 4.15 -10.31 22.50
C VAL A 53 4.79 -10.74 21.19
N ALA A 54 4.52 -10.02 20.11
CA ALA A 54 5.21 -10.22 18.84
C ALA A 54 6.69 -9.87 19.01
N THR A 55 7.57 -10.87 18.91
CA THR A 55 9.01 -10.72 19.14
C THR A 55 9.78 -10.57 17.85
N SER A 56 9.30 -11.16 16.76
CA SER A 56 9.87 -10.97 15.43
C SER A 56 8.84 -11.19 14.33
N ILE A 57 9.05 -10.53 13.19
CA ILE A 57 8.29 -10.78 11.97
C ILE A 57 9.27 -11.27 10.91
N GLU A 58 8.99 -12.45 10.36
CA GLU A 58 9.70 -12.99 9.20
C GLU A 58 8.89 -12.70 7.93
N LEU A 59 9.42 -11.84 7.07
CA LEU A 59 8.89 -11.59 5.74
C LEU A 59 9.47 -12.58 4.75
N ILE A 60 8.60 -13.21 3.98
CA ILE A 60 8.95 -14.12 2.91
C ILE A 60 8.93 -13.38 1.57
N VAL A 61 10.09 -13.32 0.92
CA VAL A 61 10.29 -12.70 -0.39
C VAL A 61 10.59 -13.80 -1.40
N GLU A 62 9.69 -13.98 -2.36
CA GLU A 62 9.95 -14.84 -3.51
C GLU A 62 10.83 -14.10 -4.51
N THR A 63 11.92 -14.74 -4.93
CA THR A 63 12.89 -14.19 -5.89
C THR A 63 13.08 -15.17 -7.04
N CYS A 64 13.59 -14.70 -8.18
CA CYS A 64 13.80 -15.54 -9.37
C CYS A 64 14.69 -16.78 -9.14
N GLY A 65 15.47 -16.81 -8.04
CA GLY A 65 16.35 -17.92 -7.67
C GLY A 65 15.92 -18.70 -6.42
N GLY A 66 14.77 -18.38 -5.81
CA GLY A 66 14.28 -19.06 -4.61
C GLY A 66 13.55 -18.16 -3.61
N ARG A 67 13.32 -18.69 -2.42
CA ARG A 67 12.62 -18.02 -1.31
C ARG A 67 13.65 -17.42 -0.36
N ALA A 68 13.64 -16.11 -0.19
CA ALA A 68 14.42 -15.41 0.82
C ALA A 68 13.51 -15.07 2.01
N SER A 69 13.98 -15.26 3.23
CA SER A 69 13.31 -14.73 4.42
C SER A 69 14.09 -13.57 5.02
N ARG A 70 13.36 -12.58 5.54
CA ARG A 70 13.92 -11.40 6.18
C ARG A 70 13.24 -11.18 7.51
N ILE A 71 14.04 -11.09 8.58
CA ILE A 71 13.54 -10.71 9.89
C ILE A 71 13.44 -9.18 9.93
N ILE A 72 12.26 -8.67 10.21
CA ILE A 72 11.95 -7.25 10.31
C ILE A 72 11.27 -6.94 11.65
N ALA A 73 11.43 -5.70 12.12
CA ALA A 73 10.69 -5.22 13.27
C ALA A 73 9.23 -4.93 12.88
N LYS A 74 8.30 -5.14 13.83
CA LYS A 74 6.88 -4.81 13.63
C LYS A 74 6.66 -3.36 13.23
N SER A 75 7.39 -2.44 13.87
CA SER A 75 7.36 -1.02 13.54
C SER A 75 7.76 -0.70 12.10
N ASP A 76 8.69 -1.46 11.52
CA ASP A 76 9.12 -1.26 10.13
C ASP A 76 8.05 -1.73 9.14
N LEU A 77 7.34 -2.83 9.46
CA LEU A 77 6.21 -3.30 8.69
C LEU A 77 5.04 -2.30 8.73
N ASP A 78 4.67 -1.83 9.93
CA ASP A 78 3.61 -0.83 10.11
C ASP A 78 3.93 0.48 9.37
N ALA A 79 5.19 0.94 9.44
CA ALA A 79 5.62 2.13 8.70
C ALA A 79 5.56 1.93 7.18
N ALA A 80 5.90 0.74 6.67
CA ALA A 80 5.81 0.43 5.25
C ALA A 80 4.34 0.41 4.77
N LEU A 81 3.45 -0.22 5.53
CA LEU A 81 2.00 -0.26 5.23
C LEU A 81 1.38 1.15 5.27
N ALA A 82 1.73 1.96 6.27
CA ALA A 82 1.26 3.34 6.36
C ALA A 82 1.70 4.20 5.16
N ARG A 83 2.95 4.03 4.69
CA ARG A 83 3.44 4.72 3.48
C ARG A 83 2.71 4.26 2.23
N ASP A 84 2.44 2.96 2.11
CA ASP A 84 1.71 2.43 0.96
C ASP A 84 0.29 2.99 0.90
N ALA A 85 -0.40 3.03 2.04
CA ALA A 85 -1.75 3.59 2.16
C ALA A 85 -1.80 5.11 1.91
N ALA A 86 -0.86 5.89 2.47
CA ALA A 86 -0.82 7.34 2.30
C ALA A 86 -0.65 7.74 0.83
N ARG A 87 0.18 6.99 0.09
CA ARG A 87 0.44 7.25 -1.32
C ARG A 87 -0.68 6.75 -2.24
N ALA A 88 -1.62 5.94 -1.72
CA ALA A 88 -2.83 5.57 -2.45
C ALA A 88 -3.80 6.75 -2.50
N LYS A 89 -3.85 7.54 -1.42
CA LYS A 89 -4.70 8.73 -1.34
C LYS A 89 -4.21 9.89 -2.21
N LEU A 90 -2.91 9.97 -2.51
CA LEU A 90 -2.32 11.05 -3.30
C LEU A 90 -2.54 10.90 -4.82
N VAL A 91 -2.91 9.72 -5.31
CA VAL A 91 -3.16 9.48 -6.75
C VAL A 91 -4.62 9.78 -7.13
N ASP A 92 -5.48 10.01 -6.13
CA ASP A 92 -6.91 10.31 -6.31
C ASP A 92 -7.24 11.81 -6.29
N GLU A 93 -6.24 12.70 -6.50
CA GLU A 93 -6.54 14.07 -6.90
C GLU A 93 -6.75 14.07 -8.42
N PRO A 94 -8.00 14.13 -8.92
CA PRO A 94 -8.21 14.50 -10.29
C PRO A 94 -7.56 15.87 -10.43
N SER A 95 -6.49 15.93 -11.23
CA SER A 95 -5.96 17.17 -11.76
C SER A 95 -7.10 17.80 -12.56
N GLU A 96 -7.99 18.51 -11.87
CA GLU A 96 -8.94 19.45 -12.43
C GLU A 96 -8.08 20.62 -12.89
N THR A 97 -7.36 20.37 -13.99
CA THR A 97 -6.89 21.43 -14.85
C THR A 97 -8.14 21.78 -15.63
N PRO A 98 -8.86 22.90 -15.36
CA PRO A 98 -9.82 23.40 -16.31
C PRO A 98 -9.01 23.83 -17.53
N ASP A 99 -8.84 22.89 -18.44
CA ASP A 99 -8.32 23.10 -19.76
C ASP A 99 -9.21 24.15 -20.43
N ARG A 100 -8.60 25.30 -20.71
CA ARG A 100 -9.23 26.44 -21.37
C ARG A 100 -9.54 26.07 -22.82
N GLY A 101 -10.60 25.31 -23.03
CA GLY A 101 -11.10 24.90 -24.33
C GLY A 101 -12.18 25.84 -24.87
N ARG A 102 -11.75 27.00 -25.39
CA ARG A 102 -12.49 27.87 -26.31
C ARG A 102 -13.27 27.05 -27.35
N SER A 103 -14.60 27.06 -27.27
CA SER A 103 -15.47 26.63 -28.37
C SER A 103 -16.38 27.77 -28.79
N VAL A 104 -15.88 28.51 -29.77
CA VAL A 104 -16.60 29.40 -30.65
C VAL A 104 -17.76 28.64 -31.29
N ARG A 105 -19.00 29.00 -30.97
CA ARG A 105 -20.13 28.69 -31.85
C ARG A 105 -20.34 29.89 -32.76
N SER A 106 -19.70 29.80 -33.91
CA SER A 106 -20.02 30.54 -35.13
C SER A 106 -21.48 30.24 -35.50
N SER A 107 -22.39 31.15 -35.15
CA SER A 107 -23.72 31.19 -35.76
C SER A 107 -23.56 31.65 -37.21
N THR A 108 -24.05 30.82 -38.11
CA THR A 108 -24.00 30.87 -39.58
C THR A 108 -24.52 32.16 -40.22
N PRO A 109 -23.93 32.58 -41.35
CA PRO A 109 -24.65 33.26 -42.44
C PRO A 109 -24.46 32.50 -43.79
N PRO A 110 -25.03 32.91 -44.93
CA PRO A 110 -26.32 33.59 -45.20
C PRO A 110 -27.10 32.92 -46.38
N THR A 111 -28.19 33.57 -46.81
CA THR A 111 -28.71 33.59 -48.20
C THR A 111 -29.52 32.38 -48.71
N ASP A 112 -30.83 32.54 -48.89
CA ASP A 112 -31.43 32.77 -50.22
C ASP A 112 -32.97 32.85 -50.13
N ALA A 113 -33.54 33.93 -50.69
CA ALA A 113 -34.76 33.96 -51.51
C ALA A 113 -35.24 35.41 -51.69
N PRO A 114 -35.30 35.92 -52.94
CA PRO A 114 -35.77 37.26 -53.26
C PRO A 114 -37.27 37.30 -53.62
N ASP A 115 -37.83 38.51 -53.43
CA ASP A 115 -38.80 39.23 -54.28
C ASP A 115 -40.24 38.68 -54.53
N ARG A 116 -41.20 39.49 -54.07
CA ARG A 116 -42.33 40.11 -54.84
C ARG A 116 -43.79 39.67 -54.63
N SER A 117 -44.63 40.73 -54.57
CA SER A 117 -46.08 40.85 -54.87
C SER A 117 -47.00 40.58 -53.67
N VAL A 118 -47.85 41.50 -53.22
CA VAL A 118 -48.81 42.36 -53.94
C VAL A 118 -49.07 43.69 -53.21
#